data_AF-A0A6P0Y2B0-F1
#
_entry.id   AF-A0A6P0Y2B0-F1
#
_cell.length_a   1.000
_cell.length_b   1.000
_cell.length_c   1.000
_cell.angle_alpha   90.00
_cell.angle_beta   90.00
_cell.angle_gamma   90.00
#
_symmetry.space_group_name_H-M   'P 1'
#
loop_
_entity.id
_entity.type
_entity.pdbx_description
1 polymer ?
#
loop_
_entity_poly.entity_id
_entity_poly.type
_entity_poly.pdbx_seq_one_letter_code
_entity_poly.pdbx_strand_id
1 'polypeptide(L)'
;MSLRQKTLLLISLTLIGLIGVLSASLSRILLSSFARLERQDTRRNVQRAREALDKDIEELSRVAQDWSAWDDTYNYVQDSNENFARKNLVESTFTSLKINYLLLLNNQGKQIFGEGFNLRRERTIPVPESLAEEFHTDSTLLQHSDVESRVQGLL
;
A
#
# COMPACT_ATOMS: atom_id res chain seq x y z
N MET A 1 -11.46 -72.29 -16.52
CA MET A 1 -10.76 -71.46 -15.52
C MET A 1 -10.32 -72.36 -14.38
N SER A 2 -9.02 -72.59 -14.22
CA SER A 2 -8.48 -73.35 -13.08
C SER A 2 -8.67 -72.55 -11.78
N LEU A 3 -8.77 -73.23 -10.63
CA LEU A 3 -8.96 -72.56 -9.32
C LEU A 3 -7.93 -71.42 -9.10
N ARG A 4 -6.69 -71.64 -9.56
CA ARG A 4 -5.59 -70.67 -9.48
C ARG A 4 -5.84 -69.37 -10.25
N GLN A 5 -6.49 -69.45 -11.42
CA GLN A 5 -6.81 -68.25 -12.21
C GLN A 5 -7.91 -67.41 -11.53
N LYS A 6 -8.91 -68.07 -10.92
CA LYS A 6 -9.97 -67.38 -10.17
C LYS A 6 -9.44 -66.67 -8.93
N THR A 7 -8.55 -67.33 -8.17
CA THR A 7 -7.94 -66.72 -6.97
C THR A 7 -7.03 -65.54 -7.33
N LEU A 8 -6.21 -65.66 -8.38
CA LEU A 8 -5.37 -64.56 -8.86
C LEU A 8 -6.19 -63.35 -9.32
N LEU A 9 -7.30 -63.58 -10.01
CA LEU A 9 -8.20 -62.51 -10.47
C LEU A 9 -8.84 -61.78 -9.29
N LEU A 10 -9.34 -62.53 -8.30
CA LEU A 10 -9.92 -61.95 -7.08
C LEU A 10 -8.90 -61.11 -6.30
N ILE A 11 -7.68 -61.62 -6.09
CA ILE A 11 -6.61 -60.88 -5.40
C ILE A 11 -6.21 -59.62 -6.17
N SER A 12 -6.12 -59.70 -7.50
CA SER A 12 -5.80 -58.54 -8.32
C SER A 12 -6.89 -57.48 -8.22
N LEU A 13 -8.15 -57.90 -8.26
CA LEU A 13 -9.31 -56.99 -8.15
C LEU A 13 -9.37 -56.31 -6.78
N THR A 14 -9.13 -57.04 -5.68
CA THR A 14 -9.10 -56.45 -4.33
C THR A 14 -7.93 -55.50 -4.17
N LEU A 15 -6.75 -55.83 -4.70
CA LEU A 15 -5.58 -54.96 -4.66
C LEU A 15 -5.81 -53.67 -5.44
N ILE A 16 -6.36 -53.77 -6.65
CA ILE A 16 -6.71 -52.60 -7.48
C ILE A 16 -7.75 -51.74 -6.75
N GLY A 17 -8.78 -52.36 -6.14
CA GLY A 17 -9.78 -51.66 -5.35
C GLY A 17 -9.16 -50.90 -4.17
N LEU A 18 -8.27 -51.55 -3.42
CA LEU A 18 -7.56 -50.94 -2.30
C LEU A 18 -6.70 -49.75 -2.75
N ILE A 19 -5.92 -49.91 -3.83
CA ILE A 19 -5.10 -48.83 -4.40
C ILE A 19 -5.98 -47.66 -4.84
N GLY A 20 -7.11 -47.94 -5.51
CA GLY A 20 -8.05 -46.92 -5.94
C GLY A 20 -8.62 -46.12 -4.77
N VAL A 21 -9.05 -46.79 -3.70
CA VAL A 21 -9.59 -46.15 -2.49
C VAL A 21 -8.51 -45.31 -1.79
N LEU A 22 -7.30 -45.86 -1.63
CA LEU A 22 -6.19 -45.13 -1.01
C LEU A 22 -5.79 -43.90 -1.83
N SER A 23 -5.65 -44.05 -3.15
CA SER A 23 -5.30 -42.95 -4.06
C SER A 23 -6.36 -41.86 -4.05
N ALA A 24 -7.65 -42.22 -4.11
CA ALA A 24 -8.75 -41.26 -4.06
C ALA A 24 -8.80 -40.52 -2.71
N SER A 25 -8.59 -41.25 -1.61
CA SER A 25 -8.56 -40.67 -0.27
C SER A 25 -7.40 -39.69 -0.10
N LEU A 26 -6.20 -40.11 -0.51
CA LEU A 26 -4.99 -39.29 -0.44
C LEU A 26 -5.12 -38.05 -1.31
N SER A 27 -5.61 -38.20 -2.54
CA SER A 27 -5.80 -37.08 -3.47
C SER A 27 -6.75 -36.03 -2.88
N ARG A 28 -7.87 -36.45 -2.27
CA ARG A 28 -8.82 -35.52 -1.63
C ARG A 28 -8.23 -34.80 -0.43
N ILE A 29 -7.51 -35.52 0.43
CA ILE A 29 -6.89 -34.94 1.64
C ILE A 29 -5.79 -33.95 1.24
N LEU A 30 -4.88 -34.36 0.35
CA LEU A 30 -3.78 -33.50 -0.09
C LEU A 30 -4.30 -32.25 -0.80
N LEU A 31 -5.22 -32.40 -1.77
CA LEU A 31 -5.70 -31.26 -2.53
C LEU A 31 -6.45 -30.25 -1.66
N SER A 32 -7.26 -30.73 -0.71
CA SER A 32 -7.96 -29.84 0.23
C SER A 32 -7.01 -29.18 1.24
N SER A 33 -5.95 -29.87 1.66
CA SER A 33 -4.91 -29.31 2.53
C SER A 33 -4.10 -28.23 1.81
N PHE A 34 -3.65 -28.50 0.58
CA PHE A 34 -2.94 -27.53 -0.24
C PHE A 34 -3.79 -26.30 -0.53
N ALA A 35 -5.06 -26.48 -0.93
CA ALA A 35 -5.96 -25.36 -1.16
C ALA A 35 -6.17 -24.49 0.11
N ARG A 36 -6.14 -25.10 1.30
CA ARG A 36 -6.22 -24.37 2.57
C ARG A 36 -4.95 -23.58 2.84
N LEU A 37 -3.78 -24.19 2.65
CA LEU A 37 -2.49 -23.53 2.82
C LEU A 37 -2.33 -22.37 1.83
N GLU A 38 -2.70 -22.57 0.56
CA GLU A 38 -2.65 -21.54 -0.47
C GLU A 38 -3.53 -20.33 -0.11
N ARG A 39 -4.75 -20.57 0.40
CA ARG A 39 -5.63 -19.48 0.89
C ARG A 39 -5.02 -18.75 2.08
N GLN A 40 -4.42 -19.49 3.02
CA GLN A 40 -3.78 -18.90 4.19
C GLN A 40 -2.57 -18.04 3.80
N ASP A 41 -1.73 -18.55 2.90
CA ASP A 41 -0.55 -17.85 2.40
C ASP A 41 -0.94 -16.62 1.59
N THR A 42 -1.95 -16.74 0.73
CA THR A 42 -2.50 -15.61 -0.03
C THR A 42 -3.02 -14.53 0.92
N ARG A 43 -3.82 -14.90 1.93
CA ARG A 43 -4.32 -13.95 2.93
C ARG A 43 -3.20 -13.27 3.70
N ARG A 44 -2.15 -14.02 4.08
CA ARG A 44 -0.97 -13.47 4.76
C ARG A 44 -0.20 -12.49 3.87
N ASN A 45 -0.06 -12.80 2.58
CA ASN A 45 0.64 -11.93 1.64
C ASN A 45 -0.15 -10.63 1.38
N VAL A 46 -1.47 -10.71 1.24
CA VAL A 46 -2.34 -9.52 1.13
C VAL A 46 -2.24 -8.68 2.41
N GLN A 47 -2.26 -9.31 3.58
CA GLN A 47 -2.10 -8.61 4.85
C GLN A 47 -0.75 -7.89 4.93
N ARG A 48 0.35 -8.52 4.53
CA ARG A 48 1.68 -7.89 4.48
C ARG A 48 1.73 -6.71 3.52
N ALA A 49 1.10 -6.82 2.35
CA ALA A 49 1.03 -5.72 1.39
C ALA A 49 0.24 -4.53 1.97
N ARG A 50 -0.87 -4.81 2.66
CA ARG A 50 -1.65 -3.78 3.37
C ARG A 50 -0.84 -3.12 4.48
N GLU A 51 -0.13 -3.90 5.30
CA GLU A 51 0.72 -3.38 6.38
C GLU A 51 1.87 -2.51 5.84
N ALA A 52 2.46 -2.87 4.71
CA ALA A 52 3.46 -2.03 4.04
C ALA A 52 2.86 -0.70 3.57
N LEU A 53 1.66 -0.74 2.97
CA LEU A 53 0.97 0.47 2.53
C LEU A 53 0.55 1.37 3.70
N ASP A 54 -0.01 0.79 4.76
CA ASP A 54 -0.38 1.51 5.99
C ASP A 54 0.85 2.22 6.59
N LYS A 55 2.02 1.57 6.56
CA LYS A 55 3.28 2.16 7.03
C LYS A 55 3.72 3.34 6.17
N ASP A 56 3.63 3.23 4.84
CA ASP A 56 4.00 4.31 3.93
C ASP A 56 3.06 5.54 4.11
N ILE A 57 1.76 5.31 4.29
CA ILE A 57 0.78 6.37 4.61
C ILE A 57 1.14 7.05 5.93
N GLU A 58 1.48 6.27 6.96
CA GLU A 58 1.87 6.81 8.27
C GLU A 58 3.19 7.60 8.20
N GLU A 59 4.14 7.20 7.36
CA GLU A 59 5.38 7.93 7.12
C GLU A 59 5.11 9.28 6.45
N LEU A 60 4.27 9.31 5.41
CA LEU A 60 3.84 10.55 4.78
C LEU A 60 3.11 11.49 5.76
N SER A 61 2.24 10.93 6.62
CA SER A 61 1.53 11.72 7.61
C SER A 61 2.45 12.30 8.68
N ARG A 62 3.48 11.55 9.13
CA ARG A 62 4.51 12.09 10.02
C ARG A 62 5.27 13.24 9.39
N VAL A 63 5.69 13.09 8.13
CA VAL A 63 6.37 14.17 7.39
C VAL A 63 5.47 15.40 7.27
N ALA A 64 4.20 15.22 6.90
CA ALA A 64 3.24 16.32 6.80
C ALA A 64 3.02 17.01 8.17
N GLN A 65 2.90 16.23 9.24
CA GLN A 65 2.76 16.76 10.60
C GLN A 65 3.98 17.60 11.00
N ASP A 66 5.19 17.06 10.83
CA ASP A 66 6.44 17.75 11.18
C ASP A 66 6.57 19.08 10.42
N TRP A 67 6.28 19.09 9.11
CA TRP A 67 6.34 20.30 8.29
C TRP A 67 5.25 21.32 8.63
N SER A 68 4.05 20.86 8.96
CA SER A 68 2.92 21.72 9.34
C SER A 68 3.13 22.40 10.70
N ALA A 69 3.86 21.76 11.62
CA ALA A 69 4.12 22.27 12.96
C ALA A 69 5.32 23.23 13.04
N TRP A 70 6.14 23.33 11.98
CA TRP A 70 7.28 24.26 11.95
C TRP A 70 6.81 25.72 11.84
N ASP A 71 7.28 26.55 12.77
CA ASP A 71 7.05 28.01 12.75
C ASP A 71 7.47 28.65 11.42
N ASP A 72 8.56 28.20 10.82
CA ASP A 72 9.05 28.71 9.53
C ASP A 72 8.09 28.37 8.38
N THR A 73 7.49 27.18 8.36
CA THR A 73 6.47 26.80 7.36
C THR A 73 5.22 27.64 7.57
N TYR A 74 4.79 27.84 8.82
CA TYR A 74 3.66 28.71 9.14
C TYR A 74 3.90 30.14 8.65
N ASN A 75 5.05 30.72 8.94
CA ASN A 75 5.42 32.05 8.47
C ASN A 75 5.43 32.14 6.95
N TYR A 76 6.02 31.14 6.27
CA TYR A 76 6.05 31.08 4.80
C TYR A 76 4.65 31.06 4.18
N VAL A 77 3.69 30.35 4.77
CA VAL A 77 2.30 30.34 4.29
C VAL A 77 1.64 31.73 4.40
N GLN A 78 2.03 32.54 5.39
CA GLN A 78 1.51 33.89 5.59
C GLN A 78 2.19 34.93 4.69
N ASP A 79 3.52 34.89 4.57
CA ASP A 79 4.32 35.95 3.96
C ASP A 79 4.91 35.60 2.58
N SER A 80 4.84 34.33 2.17
CA SER A 80 5.45 33.80 0.94
C SER A 80 6.95 34.13 0.82
N ASN A 81 7.69 34.11 1.93
CA ASN A 81 9.10 34.45 2.00
C ASN A 81 9.97 33.53 1.12
N GLU A 82 10.48 34.05 0.01
CA GLU A 82 11.30 33.29 -0.93
C GLU A 82 12.59 32.71 -0.33
N ASN A 83 13.11 33.28 0.78
CA ASN A 83 14.29 32.72 1.44
C ASN A 83 14.00 31.35 2.06
N PHE A 84 12.78 31.13 2.55
CA PHE A 84 12.36 29.81 3.05
C PHE A 84 12.33 28.82 1.89
N ALA A 85 11.67 29.18 0.78
CA ALA A 85 11.57 28.33 -0.40
C ALA A 85 12.96 27.94 -0.93
N ARG A 86 13.88 28.89 -1.08
CA ARG A 86 15.24 28.64 -1.55
C ARG A 86 16.08 27.73 -0.64
N LYS A 87 15.76 27.65 0.66
CA LYS A 87 16.51 26.85 1.64
C LYS A 87 15.89 25.48 1.88
N ASN A 88 14.57 25.41 1.93
CA ASN A 88 13.83 24.23 2.40
C ASN A 88 13.06 23.53 1.27
N LEU A 89 12.61 24.24 0.24
CA LEU A 89 11.82 23.70 -0.86
C LEU A 89 12.72 23.40 -2.06
N VAL A 90 13.78 22.62 -1.83
CA VAL A 90 14.80 22.25 -2.82
C VAL A 90 14.76 20.76 -3.14
N GLU A 91 15.34 20.34 -4.27
CA GLU A 91 15.34 18.94 -4.74
C GLU A 91 15.88 17.94 -3.70
N SER A 92 16.88 18.34 -2.90
CA SER A 92 17.42 17.50 -1.83
C SER A 92 16.40 17.19 -0.74
N THR A 93 15.41 18.05 -0.52
CA THR A 93 14.32 17.83 0.44
C THR A 93 13.45 16.67 0.00
N PHE A 94 13.01 16.65 -1.26
CA PHE A 94 12.23 15.54 -1.81
C PHE A 94 12.98 14.22 -1.73
N THR A 95 14.27 14.24 -2.06
CA THR A 95 15.12 13.05 -2.03
C THR A 95 15.34 12.53 -0.60
N SER A 96 15.50 13.44 0.37
CA SER A 96 15.70 13.09 1.78
C SER A 96 14.42 12.57 2.43
N LEU A 97 13.28 13.21 2.15
CA LEU A 97 11.97 12.81 2.65
C LEU A 97 11.36 11.64 1.87
N LYS A 98 11.94 11.29 0.71
CA LYS A 98 11.44 10.26 -0.22
C LYS A 98 9.99 10.49 -0.64
N ILE A 99 9.61 11.75 -0.85
CA ILE A 99 8.28 12.15 -1.31
C ILE A 99 8.32 12.60 -2.76
N ASN A 100 7.21 12.38 -3.47
CA ASN A 100 7.06 12.82 -4.85
C ASN A 100 6.38 14.17 -4.98
N TYR A 101 5.56 14.58 -4.01
CA TYR A 101 4.83 15.84 -4.07
C TYR A 101 4.83 16.49 -2.70
N LEU A 102 4.98 17.80 -2.69
CA LEU A 102 4.86 18.64 -1.50
C LEU A 102 3.99 19.84 -1.87
N LEU A 103 2.89 20.01 -1.15
CA LEU A 103 1.97 21.13 -1.31
C LEU A 103 1.84 21.83 0.04
N LEU A 104 1.93 23.16 0.02
CA LEU A 104 1.64 24.02 1.17
C LEU A 104 0.46 24.91 0.79
N LEU A 105 -0.59 24.84 1.59
CA LEU A 105 -1.83 25.59 1.38
C LEU A 105 -2.09 26.50 2.57
N ASN A 106 -2.81 27.60 2.34
CA ASN A 106 -3.32 28.44 3.42
C ASN A 106 -4.66 27.91 3.96
N ASN A 107 -5.18 28.55 5.02
CA ASN A 107 -6.44 28.15 5.67
C ASN A 107 -7.69 28.29 4.79
N GLN A 108 -7.59 28.88 3.59
CA GLN A 108 -8.67 28.96 2.61
C GLN A 108 -8.59 27.85 1.56
N GLY A 109 -7.59 26.96 1.64
CA GLY A 109 -7.29 25.94 0.63
C GLY A 109 -6.58 26.49 -0.60
N LYS A 110 -6.06 27.73 -0.56
CA LYS A 110 -5.27 28.27 -1.66
C LYS A 110 -3.84 27.72 -1.58
N GLN A 111 -3.37 27.13 -2.67
CA GLN A 111 -1.98 26.68 -2.81
C GLN A 111 -1.02 27.88 -2.75
N ILE A 112 -0.12 27.88 -1.76
CA ILE A 112 1.01 28.81 -1.64
C ILE A 112 2.26 28.23 -2.31
N PHE A 113 2.44 26.91 -2.22
CA PHE A 113 3.49 26.18 -2.91
C PHE A 113 2.97 24.81 -3.35
N GLY A 114 3.45 24.33 -4.49
CA GLY A 114 3.14 22.99 -4.98
C GLY A 114 4.19 22.58 -6.00
N GLU A 115 4.93 21.53 -5.68
CA GLU A 115 5.96 21.00 -6.57
C GLU A 115 5.99 19.48 -6.50
N GLY A 116 6.23 18.87 -7.66
CA GLY A 116 6.47 17.45 -7.78
C GLY A 116 7.93 17.16 -8.10
N PHE A 117 8.41 16.01 -7.65
CA PHE A 117 9.75 15.52 -7.91
C PHE A 117 9.73 14.03 -8.23
N ASN A 118 10.32 13.64 -9.36
CA ASN A 118 10.49 12.26 -9.72
C ASN A 118 11.76 11.70 -9.09
N LEU A 119 11.63 10.96 -7.99
CA LEU A 119 12.75 10.36 -7.26
C LEU A 119 13.62 9.40 -8.09
N ARG A 120 13.11 8.82 -9.18
CA ARG A 120 13.89 7.90 -10.04
C ARG A 120 14.70 8.63 -11.10
N ARG A 121 14.16 9.74 -11.62
CA ARG A 121 14.80 10.53 -12.68
C ARG A 121 15.55 11.75 -12.13
N GLU A 122 15.40 12.03 -10.84
CA GLU A 122 15.96 13.17 -10.12
C GLU A 122 15.63 14.50 -10.84
N ARG A 123 14.34 14.71 -11.10
CA ARG A 123 13.85 15.90 -11.80
C ARG A 123 12.53 16.36 -11.25
N THR A 124 12.34 17.66 -11.25
CA THR A 124 11.07 18.31 -10.97
C THR A 124 10.03 17.90 -12.02
N ILE A 125 8.80 17.68 -11.56
CA ILE A 125 7.64 17.33 -12.37
C ILE A 125 6.45 18.18 -11.92
N PRO A 126 5.53 18.53 -12.82
CA PRO A 126 4.33 19.26 -12.43
C PRO A 126 3.48 18.40 -11.47
N VAL A 127 2.78 19.07 -10.56
CA VAL A 127 1.72 18.44 -9.77
C VAL A 127 0.59 18.04 -10.74
N PRO A 128 0.14 16.76 -10.75
CA PRO A 128 -0.97 16.33 -11.60
C PRO A 128 -2.25 17.11 -11.29
N GLU A 129 -3.01 17.46 -12.33
CA GLU A 129 -4.29 18.17 -12.19
C GLU A 129 -5.26 17.39 -11.30
N SER A 130 -5.32 16.07 -11.47
CA SER A 130 -6.13 15.17 -10.63
C SER A 130 -5.78 15.23 -9.15
N LEU A 131 -4.54 15.57 -8.78
CA LEU A 131 -4.15 15.74 -7.38
C LEU A 131 -4.48 17.15 -6.90
N ALA A 132 -4.30 18.16 -7.74
CA ALA A 132 -4.64 19.55 -7.41
C ALA A 132 -6.16 19.73 -7.17
N GLU A 133 -7.00 19.01 -7.92
CA GLU A 133 -8.47 19.03 -7.78
C GLU A 133 -8.96 18.53 -6.42
N GLU A 134 -8.18 17.70 -5.71
CA GLU A 134 -8.55 17.17 -4.39
C GLU A 134 -8.42 18.21 -3.27
N PHE A 135 -7.78 19.36 -3.52
CA PHE A 135 -7.54 20.41 -2.54
C PHE A 135 -8.47 21.61 -2.75
N HIS A 136 -9.76 21.42 -2.47
CA HIS A 136 -10.76 22.49 -2.40
C HIS A 136 -11.29 22.67 -0.97
N THR A 137 -11.93 23.81 -0.66
CA THR A 137 -12.37 24.15 0.72
C THR A 137 -13.25 23.09 1.38
N ASP A 138 -14.09 22.40 0.59
CA ASP A 138 -14.95 21.31 1.10
C ASP A 138 -14.29 19.92 1.14
N SER A 139 -13.00 19.82 0.82
CA SER A 139 -12.27 18.55 0.76
C SER A 139 -12.08 17.98 2.15
N THR A 140 -12.28 16.67 2.30
CA THR A 140 -11.99 15.97 3.55
C THR A 140 -10.51 16.10 3.95
N LEU A 141 -9.60 16.30 2.98
CA LEU A 141 -8.16 16.49 3.25
C LEU A 141 -7.84 17.80 3.96
N LEU A 142 -8.71 18.81 3.84
CA LEU A 142 -8.54 20.13 4.46
C LEU A 142 -9.42 20.34 5.69
N GLN A 143 -10.25 19.36 6.05
CA GLN A 143 -11.13 19.42 7.20
C GLN A 143 -10.45 18.84 8.44
N HIS A 144 -10.14 19.73 9.39
CA HIS A 144 -9.47 19.41 10.64
C HIS A 144 -10.41 19.67 11.83
N SER A 145 -10.51 18.72 12.76
CA SER A 145 -11.33 18.88 13.98
C SER A 145 -10.71 19.83 15.00
N ASP A 146 -9.37 19.86 15.02
CA ASP A 146 -8.53 20.63 15.92
C ASP A 146 -7.10 20.73 15.36
N VAL A 147 -6.23 21.46 16.05
CA VAL A 147 -4.85 21.75 15.62
C VAL A 147 -3.92 20.54 15.60
N GLU A 148 -4.26 19.46 16.31
CA GLU A 148 -3.49 18.20 16.35
C GLU A 148 -4.07 17.15 15.38
N SER A 149 -5.23 17.43 14.79
CA SER A 149 -5.90 16.51 13.90
C SER A 149 -5.16 16.38 12.56
N ARG A 150 -5.16 15.16 12.00
CA ARG A 150 -4.53 14.85 10.71
C ARG A 150 -5.43 13.95 9.89
N VAL A 151 -5.41 14.15 8.59
CA VAL A 151 -6.13 13.31 7.61
C VAL A 151 -5.09 12.60 6.75
N GLN A 152 -5.21 11.28 6.61
CA GLN A 152 -4.30 10.44 5.83
C GLN A 152 -5.07 9.29 5.18
N GLY A 153 -4.63 8.82 4.01
CA GLY A 153 -5.29 7.72 3.33
C GLY A 153 -4.85 7.54 1.89
N LEU A 154 -5.71 6.86 1.13
CA LEU A 154 -5.60 6.68 -0.31
C LEU A 154 -6.71 7.50 -0.98
N LEU A 155 -6.38 8.17 -2.08
CA LEU A 155 -7.30 8.92 -2.93
C LEU A 155 -7.80 8.03 -4.07
#